data_AF-A0A1Q7KYK2-F1
#
_entry.id   AF-A0A1Q7KYK2-F1
#
_cell.length_a   1.000
_cell.length_b   1.000
_cell.length_c   1.000
_cell.angle_alpha   90.00
_cell.angle_beta   90.00
_cell.angle_gamma   90.00
#
_symmetry.space_group_name_H-M   'P 1'
#
loop_
_entity.id
_entity.type
_entity.pdbx_description
1 polymer ?
#
loop_
_entity_poly.entity_id
_entity_poly.type
_entity_poly.pdbx_seq_one_letter_code
_entity_poly.pdbx_strand_id
1 'polypeptide(L)'
;MRFGSISHSLAEQLILFSLTCIEHVLQGPPAAERREEFMFETPREIKPSASKGLWIGIAVVVIVVGLGAYFLITSRGNANKQANTTAAAAAPTQPKGPADPVRDLKVQRVTMNKDRTGTTAVWLVTIENKSPAYTYSKIQYETTYVGANNNAILINKGTIAQSIPPGEQKNSEINDALYPAGTVWYKFRVTGATPSAP
;
A
#
# COMPACT_ATOMS: atom_id res chain seq x y z
N MET A 1 -2.68 31.21 -33.61
CA MET A 1 -1.34 31.13 -32.99
C MET A 1 -1.35 29.97 -32.00
N ARG A 2 -0.56 28.92 -32.29
CA ARG A 2 -0.15 27.82 -31.38
C ARG A 2 0.91 28.39 -30.43
N PHE A 3 1.06 28.05 -29.15
CA PHE A 3 1.43 26.80 -28.45
C PHE A 3 1.07 27.03 -26.95
N GLY A 4 0.91 26.09 -26.03
CA GLY A 4 1.31 24.69 -25.94
C GLY A 4 1.68 24.39 -24.48
N SER A 5 0.87 23.56 -23.82
CA SER A 5 1.20 22.58 -22.76
C SER A 5 2.47 22.82 -21.92
N ILE A 6 2.32 23.30 -20.68
CA ILE A 6 3.33 23.15 -19.61
C ILE A 6 2.90 21.95 -18.74
N SER A 7 2.80 20.79 -19.39
CA SER A 7 2.52 19.49 -18.77
C SER A 7 3.73 18.55 -18.91
N HIS A 8 4.94 19.09 -18.88
CA HIS A 8 6.19 18.34 -19.00
C HIS A 8 7.14 18.82 -17.89
N SER A 9 7.11 18.18 -16.72
CA SER A 9 8.19 18.39 -15.72
C SER A 9 8.28 17.36 -14.57
N LEU A 10 7.47 16.30 -14.52
CA LEU A 10 7.62 15.27 -13.46
C LEU A 10 7.96 13.87 -14.00
N ALA A 11 7.43 13.49 -15.16
CA ALA A 11 7.68 12.16 -15.71
C ALA A 11 9.13 12.00 -16.23
N GLU A 12 9.72 13.05 -16.82
CA GLU A 12 11.11 12.99 -17.31
C GLU A 12 12.15 13.01 -16.19
N GLN A 13 11.90 13.69 -15.07
CA GLN A 13 12.80 13.64 -13.91
C GLN A 13 12.83 12.25 -13.26
N LEU A 14 11.70 11.54 -13.24
CA LEU A 14 11.65 10.18 -12.70
C LEU A 14 12.43 9.17 -13.56
N ILE A 15 12.46 9.37 -14.89
CA ILE A 15 13.18 8.48 -15.82
C ILE A 15 14.69 8.70 -15.70
N LEU A 16 15.16 9.95 -15.59
CA LEU A 16 16.59 10.26 -15.43
C LEU A 16 17.16 9.73 -14.11
N PHE A 17 16.42 9.78 -12.99
CA PHE A 17 16.87 9.19 -11.72
C PHE A 17 16.95 7.66 -11.74
N SER A 18 16.09 7.01 -12.54
CA SER A 18 16.04 5.54 -12.62
C SER A 18 17.21 4.95 -13.41
N LEU A 19 17.72 5.67 -14.42
CA LEU A 19 18.85 5.22 -15.25
C LEU A 19 20.20 5.32 -14.52
N THR A 20 20.43 6.36 -13.71
CA THR A 20 21.71 6.54 -12.99
C THR A 20 21.94 5.56 -11.85
N CYS A 21 20.88 5.02 -11.24
CA CYS A 21 21.00 4.02 -10.17
C CYS A 21 21.27 2.60 -10.69
N ILE A 22 20.93 2.30 -11.95
CA ILE A 22 21.14 0.96 -12.53
C ILE A 22 22.58 0.80 -13.03
N GLU A 23 23.24 1.86 -13.51
CA GLU A 23 24.64 1.77 -13.96
C GLU A 23 25.64 1.56 -12.81
N HIS A 24 25.37 2.05 -11.60
CA HIS A 24 26.30 1.89 -10.46
C HIS A 24 26.31 0.48 -9.85
N VAL A 25 25.32 -0.36 -10.15
CA VAL A 25 25.22 -1.72 -9.59
C VAL A 25 25.87 -2.77 -10.51
N LEU A 26 26.24 -2.41 -11.75
CA LEU A 26 26.88 -3.34 -12.70
C LEU A 26 28.40 -3.21 -12.82
N GLN A 27 29.05 -2.31 -12.08
CA GLN A 27 30.50 -2.20 -12.07
C GLN A 27 31.09 -3.09 -10.98
N GLY A 28 31.40 -4.33 -11.37
CA GLY A 28 32.31 -5.20 -10.62
C GLY A 28 33.69 -4.54 -10.44
N PRO A 29 34.46 -4.98 -9.43
CA PRO A 29 35.73 -4.33 -9.08
C PRO A 29 36.74 -4.43 -10.23
N PRO A 30 37.52 -3.37 -10.55
CA PRO A 30 38.50 -3.43 -11.62
C PRO A 30 39.71 -4.28 -11.20
N ALA A 31 39.93 -5.37 -11.94
CA ALA A 31 41.14 -6.18 -11.87
C ALA A 31 41.89 -6.10 -13.21
N ALA A 32 43.06 -5.46 -13.20
CA ALA A 32 44.22 -5.65 -14.09
C ALA A 32 45.31 -4.69 -13.57
N GLU A 33 46.59 -5.02 -13.43
CA GLU A 33 47.44 -5.88 -14.24
C GLU A 33 48.42 -6.69 -13.38
N ARG A 34 48.63 -7.96 -13.71
CA ARG A 34 49.91 -8.63 -13.50
C ARG A 34 50.30 -9.25 -14.83
N ARG A 35 51.46 -8.83 -15.34
CA ARG A 35 52.09 -9.31 -16.57
C ARG A 35 52.56 -10.77 -16.44
N GLU A 36 52.78 -11.33 -17.64
CA GLU A 36 53.68 -12.43 -18.02
C GLU A 36 53.16 -13.88 -18.03
N GLU A 37 52.97 -14.33 -19.27
CA GLU A 37 53.37 -15.61 -19.88
C GLU A 37 53.38 -16.87 -19.01
N PHE A 38 52.57 -17.87 -19.40
CA PHE A 38 53.06 -19.24 -19.55
C PHE A 38 52.19 -20.00 -20.56
N MET A 39 52.87 -20.53 -21.57
CA MET A 39 52.36 -21.42 -22.61
C MET A 39 51.80 -22.71 -22.00
N PHE A 40 50.63 -23.18 -22.45
CA PHE A 40 50.42 -24.62 -22.68
C PHE A 40 49.24 -24.90 -23.60
N GLU A 41 49.51 -25.84 -24.48
CA GLU A 41 48.78 -26.31 -25.65
C GLU A 41 47.67 -27.31 -25.29
N THR A 42 46.62 -27.38 -26.12
CA THR A 42 45.87 -28.59 -26.58
C THR A 42 44.34 -28.40 -26.60
N PRO A 43 43.65 -28.77 -27.70
CA PRO A 43 42.29 -28.34 -28.02
C PRO A 43 41.22 -29.32 -27.53
N ARG A 44 39.99 -28.84 -27.31
CA ARG A 44 38.78 -29.68 -27.37
C ARG A 44 37.66 -28.98 -28.12
N GLU A 45 37.63 -29.27 -29.40
CA GLU A 45 36.40 -29.30 -30.17
C GLU A 45 35.55 -30.49 -29.68
N ILE A 46 34.30 -30.25 -29.24
CA ILE A 46 33.23 -31.27 -29.28
C ILE A 46 31.94 -30.59 -29.78
N LYS A 47 31.52 -31.08 -30.94
CA LYS A 47 30.32 -30.81 -31.74
C LYS A 47 29.05 -31.45 -31.08
N PRO A 48 27.86 -31.48 -31.71
CA PRO A 48 26.77 -30.49 -31.77
C PRO A 48 25.43 -30.97 -31.12
N SER A 49 24.38 -30.14 -31.26
CA SER A 49 22.95 -30.51 -31.42
C SER A 49 22.09 -30.81 -30.18
N ALA A 50 21.11 -29.93 -29.91
CA ALA A 50 19.81 -30.30 -29.32
C ALA A 50 18.73 -29.24 -29.61
N SER A 51 17.94 -29.52 -30.66
CA SER A 51 16.55 -29.13 -30.94
C SER A 51 15.93 -27.90 -30.23
N LYS A 52 16.02 -26.73 -30.87
CA LYS A 52 15.05 -25.63 -30.71
C LYS A 52 13.77 -26.00 -31.47
N GLY A 53 12.80 -26.62 -30.82
CA GLY A 53 11.54 -26.96 -31.50
C GLY A 53 10.39 -27.44 -30.62
N LEU A 54 10.66 -28.00 -29.44
CA LEU A 54 9.60 -28.59 -28.59
C LEU A 54 9.10 -27.69 -27.46
N TRP A 55 9.76 -26.57 -27.17
CA TRP A 55 9.40 -25.69 -26.05
C TRP A 55 8.35 -24.63 -26.38
N ILE A 56 8.16 -24.32 -27.67
CA ILE A 56 7.22 -23.26 -28.11
C ILE A 56 5.77 -23.76 -28.00
N GLY A 57 5.52 -25.04 -28.25
CA GLY A 57 4.17 -25.63 -28.15
C GLY A 57 3.62 -25.65 -26.72
N ILE A 58 4.48 -25.88 -25.72
CA ILE A 58 4.07 -25.94 -24.30
C ILE A 58 3.65 -24.56 -23.79
N ALA A 59 4.34 -23.50 -24.21
CA ALA A 59 4.02 -22.13 -23.79
C ALA A 59 2.63 -21.67 -24.27
N VAL A 60 2.24 -22.03 -25.51
CA VAL A 60 0.94 -21.63 -26.07
C VAL A 60 -0.21 -22.34 -25.36
N VAL A 61 -0.07 -23.62 -25.04
CA VAL A 61 -1.12 -24.40 -24.35
C VAL A 61 -1.39 -23.85 -22.95
N VAL A 62 -0.35 -23.46 -22.20
CA VAL A 62 -0.51 -22.86 -20.86
C VAL A 62 -1.27 -21.53 -20.90
N ILE A 63 -1.03 -20.70 -21.92
CA ILE A 63 -1.73 -19.41 -22.09
C ILE A 63 -3.22 -19.63 -22.41
N VAL A 64 -3.55 -20.56 -23.30
CA VAL A 64 -4.94 -20.84 -23.68
C VAL A 64 -5.72 -21.45 -22.51
N VAL A 65 -5.12 -22.36 -21.74
CA VAL A 65 -5.75 -22.95 -20.55
C VAL A 65 -5.91 -21.90 -19.44
N GLY A 66 -4.91 -21.03 -19.23
CA GLY A 66 -4.99 -19.93 -18.27
C GLY A 66 -6.11 -18.95 -18.59
N LEU A 67 -6.23 -18.52 -19.85
CA LEU A 67 -7.30 -17.61 -20.30
C LEU A 67 -8.68 -18.28 -20.22
N GLY A 68 -8.80 -19.55 -20.60
CA GLY A 68 -10.06 -20.31 -20.48
C GLY A 68 -10.51 -20.49 -19.04
N ALA A 69 -9.59 -20.81 -18.13
CA ALA A 69 -9.88 -20.92 -16.70
C ALA A 69 -10.26 -19.57 -16.09
N TYR A 70 -9.57 -18.50 -16.45
CA TYR A 70 -9.90 -17.14 -16.00
C TYR A 70 -11.29 -16.70 -16.46
N PHE A 71 -11.67 -17.00 -17.71
CA PHE A 71 -13.00 -16.67 -18.25
C PHE A 71 -14.13 -17.51 -17.62
N LEU A 72 -13.87 -18.78 -17.26
CA LEU A 72 -14.82 -19.61 -16.52
C LEU A 72 -15.01 -19.16 -15.06
N ILE A 73 -13.96 -18.66 -14.40
CA ILE A 73 -14.05 -18.15 -13.02
C ILE A 73 -14.80 -16.81 -12.99
N THR A 74 -14.53 -15.92 -13.96
CA THR A 74 -15.18 -14.60 -14.04
C THR A 74 -16.62 -14.67 -14.55
N SER A 75 -16.98 -15.61 -15.42
CA SER A 75 -18.37 -15.81 -15.88
C SER A 75 -19.28 -16.42 -14.81
N ARG A 76 -18.75 -17.20 -13.86
CA ARG A 76 -19.50 -17.68 -12.68
C ARG A 76 -19.79 -16.58 -11.65
N GLY A 77 -19.10 -15.43 -11.72
CA GLY A 77 -19.32 -14.28 -10.85
C GLY A 77 -20.64 -13.55 -11.12
N ASN A 78 -21.18 -13.62 -12.35
CA ASN A 78 -22.44 -12.97 -12.71
C ASN A 78 -23.67 -13.91 -12.67
N ALA A 79 -23.48 -15.23 -12.81
CA ALA A 79 -24.58 -16.19 -12.72
C ALA A 79 -25.07 -16.45 -11.28
N ASN A 80 -24.25 -16.16 -10.26
CA ASN A 80 -24.64 -16.29 -8.85
C ASN A 80 -25.41 -15.08 -8.28
N LYS A 81 -25.64 -14.02 -9.07
CA LYS A 81 -26.42 -12.85 -8.61
C LYS A 81 -27.92 -12.94 -8.90
N GLN A 82 -28.41 -13.97 -9.58
CA GLN A 82 -29.81 -13.97 -10.03
C GLN A 82 -30.58 -15.30 -9.88
N ALA A 83 -30.07 -16.21 -9.05
CA ALA A 83 -30.83 -17.37 -8.59
C ALA A 83 -30.77 -17.46 -7.06
N ASN A 84 -31.44 -16.51 -6.40
CA ASN A 84 -31.94 -16.64 -5.02
C ASN A 84 -32.94 -15.52 -4.72
N THR A 85 -33.92 -15.33 -5.59
CA THR A 85 -35.20 -14.77 -5.15
C THR A 85 -35.93 -15.84 -4.37
N THR A 86 -36.20 -15.52 -3.09
CA THR A 86 -36.85 -16.33 -2.05
C THR A 86 -35.91 -17.25 -1.23
N ALA A 87 -35.08 -16.65 -0.38
CA ALA A 87 -34.51 -17.33 0.78
C ALA A 87 -34.67 -16.43 2.00
N ALA A 88 -35.14 -17.02 3.10
CA ALA A 88 -35.44 -16.39 4.37
C ALA A 88 -34.36 -15.40 4.80
N ALA A 89 -34.78 -14.31 5.46
CA ALA A 89 -33.89 -13.35 6.10
C ALA A 89 -32.82 -14.10 6.90
N ALA A 90 -31.59 -14.13 6.36
CA ALA A 90 -30.45 -14.66 7.07
C ALA A 90 -30.28 -13.80 8.32
N ALA A 91 -30.50 -14.40 9.48
CA ALA A 91 -30.20 -13.76 10.76
C ALA A 91 -28.75 -13.27 10.71
N PRO A 92 -28.45 -12.05 11.23
CA PRO A 92 -27.10 -11.51 11.21
C PRO A 92 -26.17 -12.53 11.86
N THR A 93 -25.21 -13.03 11.08
CA THR A 93 -24.16 -13.92 11.57
C THR A 93 -23.42 -13.13 12.64
N GLN A 94 -23.72 -13.39 13.92
CA GLN A 94 -23.07 -12.65 14.99
C GLN A 94 -21.56 -12.83 14.87
N PRO A 95 -20.79 -11.72 14.89
CA PRO A 95 -19.36 -11.76 14.67
C PRO A 95 -18.68 -12.71 15.66
N LYS A 96 -17.90 -13.66 15.13
CA LYS A 96 -17.25 -14.73 15.87
C LYS A 96 -15.90 -14.24 16.42
N GLY A 97 -15.92 -13.60 17.58
CA GLY A 97 -14.71 -13.24 18.32
C GLY A 97 -14.87 -11.94 19.12
N PRO A 98 -14.00 -11.63 20.09
CA PRO A 98 -14.03 -10.33 20.76
C PRO A 98 -13.62 -9.22 19.78
N ALA A 99 -14.33 -8.08 19.81
CA ALA A 99 -13.96 -6.90 19.04
C ALA A 99 -12.71 -6.23 19.64
N ASP A 100 -11.69 -6.01 18.82
CA ASP A 100 -10.48 -5.26 19.21
C ASP A 100 -10.27 -4.08 18.25
N PRO A 101 -10.75 -2.88 18.60
CA PRO A 101 -10.65 -1.72 17.71
C PRO A 101 -9.22 -1.28 17.44
N VAL A 102 -8.27 -1.53 18.35
CA VAL A 102 -6.88 -1.09 18.18
C VAL A 102 -6.12 -2.00 17.21
N ARG A 103 -6.51 -3.28 17.14
CA ARG A 103 -5.95 -4.25 16.18
C ARG A 103 -6.67 -4.24 14.84
N ASP A 104 -7.98 -4.03 14.86
CA ASP A 104 -8.80 -4.07 13.66
C ASP A 104 -8.74 -2.77 12.85
N LEU A 105 -8.60 -1.61 13.50
CA LEU A 105 -8.47 -0.33 12.83
C LEU A 105 -7.01 -0.05 12.49
N LYS A 106 -6.71 -0.05 11.19
CA LYS A 106 -5.39 0.30 10.68
C LYS A 106 -5.39 1.74 10.20
N VAL A 107 -4.49 2.54 10.77
CA VAL A 107 -4.23 3.89 10.26
C VAL A 107 -3.32 3.78 9.04
N GLN A 108 -3.86 4.08 7.86
CA GLN A 108 -3.18 3.92 6.57
C GLN A 108 -2.40 5.18 6.19
N ARG A 109 -2.96 6.34 6.50
CA ARG A 109 -2.31 7.64 6.26
C ARG A 109 -2.63 8.58 7.40
N VAL A 110 -1.62 9.35 7.80
CA VAL A 110 -1.75 10.45 8.74
C VAL A 110 -0.94 11.60 8.19
N THR A 111 -1.59 12.74 8.00
CA THR A 111 -0.92 13.99 7.65
C THR A 111 -1.43 15.07 8.58
N MET A 112 -0.51 15.85 9.16
CA MET A 112 -0.86 17.03 9.93
C MET A 112 -0.57 18.26 9.07
N ASN A 113 -1.59 19.09 8.90
CA ASN A 113 -1.51 20.40 8.30
C ASN A 113 -1.86 21.45 9.36
N LYS A 114 -1.52 22.70 9.07
CA LYS A 114 -2.06 23.81 9.84
C LYS A 114 -3.27 24.37 9.10
N ASP A 115 -4.21 24.91 9.86
CA ASP A 115 -5.32 25.67 9.28
C ASP A 115 -4.80 26.90 8.51
N ARG A 116 -5.70 27.61 7.83
CA ARG A 116 -5.33 28.79 7.03
C ARG A 116 -4.60 29.86 7.85
N THR A 117 -4.89 29.98 9.15
CA THR A 117 -4.24 30.96 10.02
C THR A 117 -2.88 30.49 10.56
N GLY A 118 -2.53 29.21 10.36
CA GLY A 118 -1.30 28.62 10.87
C GLY A 118 -1.32 28.34 12.38
N THR A 119 -2.48 28.43 13.03
CA THR A 119 -2.62 28.37 14.48
C THR A 119 -3.12 27.02 14.96
N THR A 120 -4.00 26.36 14.22
CA THR A 120 -4.66 25.12 14.63
C THR A 120 -4.11 23.95 13.84
N ALA A 121 -3.86 22.83 14.53
CA ALA A 121 -3.49 21.58 13.90
C ALA A 121 -4.73 20.91 13.29
N VAL A 122 -4.65 20.61 12.00
CA VAL A 122 -5.66 19.91 11.22
C VAL A 122 -5.09 18.58 10.78
N TRP A 123 -5.66 17.49 11.25
CA TRP A 123 -5.22 16.15 10.88
C TRP A 123 -6.10 15.59 9.77
N LEU A 124 -5.45 15.13 8.70
CA LEU A 124 -6.06 14.33 7.67
C LEU A 124 -5.65 12.87 7.91
N VAL A 125 -6.59 12.06 8.40
CA VAL A 125 -6.36 10.67 8.76
C VAL A 125 -7.20 9.75 7.91
N THR A 126 -6.56 8.75 7.34
CA THR A 126 -7.24 7.70 6.60
C THR A 126 -7.14 6.39 7.37
N ILE A 127 -8.28 5.89 7.84
CA ILE A 127 -8.40 4.71 8.70
C ILE A 127 -9.12 3.63 7.92
N GLU A 128 -8.58 2.42 7.92
CA GLU A 128 -9.15 1.23 7.32
C GLU A 128 -9.58 0.26 8.42
N ASN A 129 -10.79 -0.28 8.29
CA ASN A 129 -11.27 -1.35 9.14
C ASN A 129 -10.93 -2.71 8.51
N LYS A 130 -9.98 -3.42 9.11
CA LYS A 130 -9.58 -4.78 8.70
C LYS A 130 -10.47 -5.87 9.28
N SER A 131 -11.38 -5.54 10.19
CA SER A 131 -12.32 -6.49 10.74
C SER A 131 -13.29 -6.98 9.66
N PRO A 132 -13.52 -8.29 9.52
CA PRO A 132 -14.51 -8.82 8.58
C PRO A 132 -15.94 -8.74 9.12
N ALA A 133 -16.13 -8.39 10.41
CA ALA A 133 -17.39 -8.68 11.09
C ALA A 133 -17.91 -7.54 12.00
N TYR A 134 -17.10 -6.52 12.29
CA TYR A 134 -17.50 -5.38 13.13
C TYR A 134 -17.45 -4.07 12.36
N THR A 135 -18.49 -3.25 12.53
CA THR A 135 -18.45 -1.82 12.21
C THR A 135 -17.91 -1.07 13.42
N TYR A 136 -16.94 -0.19 13.22
CA TYR A 136 -16.43 0.67 14.30
C TYR A 136 -16.94 2.09 14.16
N SER A 137 -17.33 2.69 15.27
CA SER A 137 -17.80 4.07 15.36
C SER A 137 -17.19 4.77 16.58
N LYS A 138 -17.36 6.10 16.67
CA LYS A 138 -16.82 6.91 17.77
C LYS A 138 -15.34 6.60 18.02
N ILE A 139 -14.50 6.63 16.99
CA ILE A 139 -13.11 6.21 17.08
C ILE A 139 -12.35 7.20 17.96
N GLN A 140 -11.89 6.74 19.12
CA GLN A 140 -11.09 7.54 20.04
C GLN A 140 -9.64 7.60 19.56
N TYR A 141 -9.06 8.79 19.61
CA TYR A 141 -7.68 9.00 19.21
C TYR A 141 -6.93 9.88 20.20
N GLU A 142 -5.61 9.83 20.10
CA GLU A 142 -4.66 10.65 20.81
C GLU A 142 -3.65 11.25 19.81
N THR A 143 -3.42 12.55 19.91
CA THR A 143 -2.34 13.26 19.23
C THR A 143 -1.28 13.65 20.23
N THR A 144 -0.02 13.40 19.91
CA THR A 144 1.14 13.79 20.72
C THR A 144 2.00 14.75 19.93
N TYR A 145 2.32 15.89 20.52
CA TYR A 145 3.26 16.88 19.99
C TYR A 145 4.52 16.87 20.84
N VAL A 146 5.68 16.69 20.21
CA VAL A 146 6.94 16.44 20.89
C VAL A 146 7.95 17.54 20.58
N GLY A 147 8.63 18.01 21.62
CA GLY A 147 9.63 19.07 21.54
C GLY A 147 11.02 18.59 21.19
N ALA A 148 11.96 19.53 21.10
CA ALA A 148 13.38 19.25 20.82
C ALA A 148 14.05 18.34 21.87
N ASN A 149 13.53 18.29 23.10
CA ASN A 149 14.00 17.41 24.17
C ASN A 149 13.36 16.00 24.13
N ASN A 150 12.62 15.65 23.07
CA ASN A 150 11.85 14.42 22.94
C ASN A 150 10.75 14.20 23.99
N ASN A 151 10.41 15.21 24.79
CA ASN A 151 9.26 15.15 25.69
C ASN A 151 7.98 15.66 25.01
N ALA A 152 6.86 15.06 25.37
CA ALA A 152 5.56 15.53 24.93
C ALA A 152 5.30 16.94 25.51
N ILE A 153 5.05 17.91 24.64
CA ILE A 153 4.65 19.27 25.01
C ILE A 153 3.13 19.33 25.16
N LEU A 154 2.42 18.60 24.30
CA LEU A 154 0.96 18.47 24.35
C LEU A 154 0.55 17.06 23.97
N ILE A 155 -0.40 16.51 24.73
CA ILE A 155 -1.15 15.32 24.37
C ILE A 155 -2.61 15.73 24.31
N ASN A 156 -3.23 15.66 23.14
CA ASN A 156 -4.66 15.89 22.99
C ASN A 156 -5.38 14.58 22.71
N LYS A 157 -6.65 14.51 23.12
CA LYS A 157 -7.51 13.35 22.89
C LYS A 157 -8.81 13.81 22.25
N GLY A 158 -9.34 13.00 21.36
CA GLY A 158 -10.60 13.31 20.70
C GLY A 158 -11.33 12.07 20.21
N THR A 159 -12.42 12.30 19.50
CA THR A 159 -13.26 11.23 18.96
C THR A 159 -13.71 11.58 17.55
N ILE A 160 -13.53 10.65 16.62
CA ILE A 160 -14.04 10.73 15.25
C ILE A 160 -15.44 10.11 15.25
N ALA A 161 -16.46 10.91 14.94
CA ALA A 161 -17.86 10.47 14.98
C ALA A 161 -18.25 9.51 13.84
N GLN A 162 -17.42 9.41 12.81
CA GLN A 162 -17.69 8.59 11.63
C GLN A 162 -17.67 7.08 11.96
N SER A 163 -18.49 6.33 11.23
CA SER A 163 -18.47 4.86 11.25
C SER A 163 -17.70 4.31 10.06
N ILE A 164 -16.99 3.20 10.30
CA ILE A 164 -16.21 2.48 9.28
C ILE A 164 -16.71 1.03 9.24
N PRO A 165 -17.48 0.65 8.20
CA PRO A 165 -17.95 -0.72 8.01
C PRO A 165 -16.80 -1.73 7.87
N PRO A 166 -17.07 -3.04 8.02
CA PRO A 166 -16.10 -4.11 7.79
C PRO A 166 -15.44 -4.01 6.41
N GLY A 167 -14.11 -4.05 6.35
CA GLY A 167 -13.35 -4.00 5.09
C GLY A 167 -13.32 -2.64 4.40
N GLU A 168 -13.95 -1.61 4.97
CA GLU A 168 -13.96 -0.26 4.39
C GLU A 168 -12.85 0.64 4.92
N GLN A 169 -12.57 1.70 4.16
CA GLN A 169 -11.66 2.76 4.52
C GLN A 169 -12.40 4.11 4.50
N LYS A 170 -12.12 4.96 5.49
CA LYS A 170 -12.64 6.33 5.54
C LYS A 170 -11.52 7.33 5.75
N ASN A 171 -11.71 8.52 5.17
CA ASN A 171 -10.86 9.67 5.40
C ASN A 171 -11.60 10.65 6.30
N SER A 172 -10.92 11.14 7.34
CA SER A 172 -11.46 12.08 8.31
C SER A 172 -10.53 13.27 8.41
N GLU A 173 -11.12 14.46 8.39
CA GLU A 173 -10.44 15.69 8.75
C GLU A 173 -10.80 16.06 10.18
N ILE A 174 -9.79 16.38 10.98
CA ILE A 174 -9.92 16.62 12.42
C ILE A 174 -9.27 17.96 12.74
N ASN A 175 -10.09 18.92 13.16
CA ASN A 175 -9.60 20.14 13.81
C ASN A 175 -9.29 19.78 15.27
N ASP A 176 -8.00 19.72 15.61
CA ASP A 176 -7.53 19.11 16.86
C ASP A 176 -7.37 20.15 17.97
N ALA A 177 -6.19 20.75 18.06
CA ALA A 177 -5.86 21.72 19.09
C ALA A 177 -5.02 22.86 18.48
N LEU A 178 -4.83 23.91 19.28
CA LEU A 178 -3.85 24.94 18.95
C LEU A 178 -2.47 24.28 18.80
N TYR A 179 -1.82 24.52 17.67
CA TYR A 179 -0.53 23.94 17.34
C TYR A 179 0.54 24.44 18.30
N PRO A 180 1.16 23.57 19.13
CA PRO A 180 2.10 24.00 20.14
C PRO A 180 3.40 24.54 19.54
N ALA A 181 3.85 25.71 20.01
CA ALA A 181 5.16 26.23 19.69
C ALA A 181 6.27 25.28 20.18
N GLY A 182 7.34 25.16 19.40
CA GLY A 182 8.47 24.26 19.74
C GLY A 182 8.23 22.78 19.41
N THR A 183 7.14 22.43 18.72
CA THR A 183 6.93 21.07 18.18
C THR A 183 7.99 20.74 17.12
N VAL A 184 8.71 19.64 17.31
CA VAL A 184 9.70 19.10 16.36
C VAL A 184 9.13 17.93 15.58
N TRP A 185 8.35 17.07 16.23
CA TRP A 185 7.63 15.98 15.58
C TRP A 185 6.31 15.69 16.29
N TYR A 186 5.45 14.94 15.62
CA TYR A 186 4.10 14.65 16.10
C TYR A 186 3.70 13.21 15.81
N LYS A 187 2.69 12.72 16.52
CA LYS A 187 2.20 11.35 16.42
C LYS A 187 0.69 11.31 16.58
N PHE A 188 0.03 10.51 15.77
CA PHE A 188 -1.39 10.18 15.90
C PHE A 188 -1.53 8.70 16.29
N ARG A 189 -2.44 8.39 17.22
CA ARG A 189 -2.76 7.02 17.62
C ARG A 189 -4.26 6.86 17.81
N VAL A 190 -4.80 5.75 17.32
CA VAL A 190 -6.13 5.29 17.73
C VAL A 190 -6.00 4.60 19.09
N THR A 191 -6.86 4.96 20.04
CA THR A 191 -6.85 4.42 21.41
C THR A 191 -8.04 3.51 21.70
N GLY A 192 -9.09 3.60 20.89
CA GLY A 192 -10.27 2.74 20.99
C GLY A 192 -11.34 3.11 19.98
N ALA A 193 -12.41 2.33 19.92
CA ALA A 193 -13.63 2.65 19.17
C ALA A 193 -14.80 1.83 19.74
N THR A 194 -16.03 2.24 19.43
CA THR A 194 -17.23 1.48 19.77
C THR A 194 -17.55 0.49 18.66
N PRO A 195 -17.45 -0.84 18.90
CA PRO A 195 -17.86 -1.85 17.93
C PRO A 195 -19.38 -1.97 17.86
N SER A 196 -19.90 -2.23 16.67
CA SER A 196 -21.26 -2.68 16.42
C SER A 196 -21.21 -3.87 15.50
N ALA A 197 -22.02 -4.90 15.79
CA ALA A 197 -22.32 -5.91 14.79
C ALA A 197 -23.16 -5.27 13.67
N PRO A 198 -22.98 -5.70 12.41
CA PRO A 198 -23.80 -5.28 11.27
C PRO A 198 -25.26 -5.75 11.38
#